data_AF-A0A0D1B028-F1
#
_entry.id   AF-A0A0D1B028-F1
#
_cell.length_a   1.000
_cell.length_b   1.000
_cell.length_c   1.000
_cell.angle_alpha   90.00
_cell.angle_beta   90.00
_cell.angle_gamma   90.00
#
_symmetry.space_group_name_H-M   'P 1'
#
loop_
_entity.id
_entity.type
_entity.pdbx_description
1 polymer ?
#
loop_
_entity_poly.entity_id
_entity_poly.type
_entity_poly.pdbx_seq_one_letter_code
_entity_poly.pdbx_strand_id
1 'polypeptide(L)'
;MDYAGTGNEKAVAAGELNRTHIGHTVSFQPDEFTLVFGRIGAIARKEGGVTIALDGVDGAGGLQSHYSLPPTQNVYVQPDMLTNTESTIKDLFGKVQENLRGGGHKGDQRPDVP
;
A
#
# COMPACT_ATOMS: atom_id res chain seq x y z
N MET A 1 21.18 -0.17 13.89
CA MET A 1 20.06 -1.10 13.58
C MET A 1 19.71 -0.90 12.12
N ASP A 2 19.51 -1.94 11.31
CA ASP A 2 19.11 -1.78 9.90
C ASP A 2 17.65 -2.21 9.74
N TYR A 3 16.74 -1.24 9.76
CA TYR A 3 15.31 -1.51 9.59
C TYR A 3 14.97 -1.84 8.13
N ALA A 4 14.35 -3.01 7.92
CA ALA A 4 14.01 -3.53 6.60
C ALA A 4 12.49 -3.54 6.30
N GLY A 5 11.69 -2.83 7.11
CA GLY A 5 10.22 -2.88 7.03
C GLY A 5 9.62 -4.09 7.74
N THR A 6 8.30 -4.14 7.75
CA THR A 6 7.51 -5.34 8.05
C THR A 6 7.22 -6.07 6.74
N GLY A 7 7.14 -7.41 6.74
CA GLY A 7 7.02 -8.21 5.51
C GLY A 7 5.80 -7.92 4.61
N ASN A 8 4.91 -7.01 5.01
CA ASN A 8 3.72 -6.58 4.26
C ASN A 8 3.84 -5.14 3.72
N GLU A 9 4.94 -4.44 4.00
CA GLU A 9 5.19 -3.09 3.50
C GLU A 9 5.94 -3.12 2.18
N LYS A 10 5.70 -2.10 1.36
CA LYS A 10 6.46 -1.87 0.13
C LYS A 10 7.60 -0.91 0.43
N ALA A 11 8.83 -1.32 0.13
CA ALA A 11 9.97 -0.41 0.10
C ALA A 11 9.82 0.58 -1.07
N VAL A 12 9.90 1.87 -0.76
CA VAL A 12 9.82 2.99 -1.71
C VAL A 12 10.96 3.95 -1.38
N ALA A 13 11.75 4.35 -2.38
CA ALA A 13 12.75 5.37 -2.17
C ALA A 13 12.06 6.70 -1.80
N ALA A 14 12.57 7.43 -0.81
CA ALA A 14 11.95 8.67 -0.35
C ALA A 14 11.74 9.67 -1.50
N GLY A 15 12.67 9.71 -2.45
CA GLY A 15 12.61 10.52 -3.67
C GLY A 15 11.45 10.18 -4.62
N GLU A 16 10.87 8.99 -4.51
CA GLU A 16 9.73 8.52 -5.33
C GLU A 16 8.38 8.80 -4.68
N LEU A 17 8.37 9.19 -3.40
CA LEU A 17 7.16 9.61 -2.70
C LEU A 17 6.52 10.79 -3.43
N ASN A 18 5.21 10.69 -3.57
CA ASN A 18 4.40 11.66 -4.28
C ASN A 18 2.96 11.64 -3.71
N ARG A 19 2.07 12.44 -4.30
CA ARG A 19 0.69 12.61 -3.80
C ARG A 19 -0.08 11.31 -3.54
N THR A 20 0.21 10.22 -4.26
CA THR A 20 -0.49 8.93 -4.07
C THR A 20 -0.15 8.25 -2.75
N HIS A 21 0.91 8.69 -2.07
CA HIS A 21 1.36 8.13 -0.80
C HIS A 21 0.81 8.93 0.39
N ILE A 22 0.19 10.10 0.16
CA ILE A 22 -0.44 10.87 1.23
C ILE A 22 -1.60 10.06 1.80
N GLY A 23 -1.70 10.00 3.12
CA GLY A 23 -2.69 9.22 3.85
C GLY A 23 -2.31 7.76 4.04
N HIS A 24 -1.18 7.28 3.50
CA HIS A 24 -0.70 5.92 3.78
C HIS A 24 0.06 5.87 5.09
N THR A 25 0.00 4.71 5.77
CA THR A 25 0.90 4.41 6.89
C THR A 25 2.31 4.20 6.34
N VAL A 26 3.29 4.75 7.05
CA VAL A 26 4.70 4.66 6.70
C VAL A 26 5.54 4.33 7.92
N SER A 27 6.60 3.58 7.70
CA SER A 27 7.66 3.35 8.68
C SER A 27 9.02 3.63 8.04
N PHE A 28 9.93 4.22 8.82
CA PHE A 28 11.29 4.51 8.35
C PHE A 28 12.20 4.82 9.54
N GLN A 29 13.50 4.68 9.29
CA GLN A 29 14.54 4.92 10.27
C GLN A 29 15.32 6.19 9.89
N PRO A 30 15.01 7.38 10.45
CA PRO A 30 15.69 8.63 10.11
C PRO A 30 17.14 8.70 10.61
N ASP A 31 17.48 7.93 11.65
CA ASP A 31 18.82 7.85 12.24
C ASP A 31 19.06 6.46 12.88
N GLU A 32 20.25 6.21 13.42
CA GLU A 32 20.62 4.89 13.93
C GLU A 32 19.76 4.37 15.11
N PHE A 33 19.13 5.27 15.85
CA PHE A 33 18.47 4.98 17.13
C PHE A 33 16.95 5.15 17.09
N THR A 34 16.42 5.79 16.04
CA THR A 34 15.01 6.14 15.94
C THR A 34 14.33 5.31 14.85
N LEU A 35 13.27 4.60 15.21
CA LEU A 35 12.34 4.02 14.25
C LEU A 35 11.01 4.78 14.34
N VAL A 36 10.57 5.34 13.22
CA VAL A 36 9.37 6.17 13.12
C VAL A 36 8.26 5.36 12.48
N PHE A 37 7.07 5.43 13.09
CA PHE A 37 5.83 4.91 12.53
C PHE A 37 4.82 6.07 12.49
N GLY A 38 4.13 6.24 11.38
CA GLY A 38 3.13 7.29 11.26
C GLY A 38 2.31 7.20 10.01
N ARG A 39 1.47 8.22 9.80
CA ARG A 39 0.67 8.38 8.58
C ARG A 39 1.16 9.60 7.84
N ILE A 40 1.39 9.50 6.53
CA ILE A 40 1.88 10.61 5.72
C ILE A 40 0.78 11.68 5.62
N GLY A 41 0.97 12.83 6.26
CA GLY A 41 0.07 14.00 6.13
C GLY A 41 0.43 14.87 4.93
N ALA A 42 1.73 15.08 4.68
CA ALA A 42 2.20 15.84 3.52
C ALA A 42 3.62 15.41 3.09
N ILE A 43 3.95 15.70 1.83
CA ILE A 43 5.26 15.45 1.24
C ILE A 43 5.75 16.72 0.55
N ALA A 44 6.99 17.13 0.83
CA ALA A 44 7.67 18.20 0.11
C ALA A 44 8.97 17.65 -0.50
N ARG A 45 9.11 17.72 -1.82
CA ARG A 45 10.33 17.33 -2.54
C ARG A 45 11.18 18.57 -2.80
N LYS A 46 12.47 18.49 -2.45
CA LYS A 46 13.47 19.54 -2.67
C LYS A 46 14.66 18.94 -3.41
N GLU A 47 15.49 19.79 -3.99
CA GLU A 47 16.62 19.38 -4.83
C GLU A 47 17.60 18.43 -4.12
N GLY A 48 17.69 18.50 -2.79
CA GLY A 48 18.57 17.65 -1.97
C GLY A 48 17.88 16.63 -1.06
N GLY A 49 16.56 16.48 -1.10
CA GLY A 49 15.87 15.56 -0.18
C GLY A 49 14.35 15.65 -0.19
N VAL A 50 13.73 14.81 0.63
CA VAL A 50 12.28 14.75 0.78
C VAL A 50 11.90 14.96 2.23
N THR A 51 11.02 15.92 2.47
CA THR A 51 10.43 16.14 3.79
C THR A 51 9.07 15.45 3.84
N ILE A 52 8.87 14.58 4.83
CA ILE A 52 7.60 13.93 5.14
C ILE A 52 7.06 14.59 6.40
N ALA A 53 5.83 15.10 6.35
CA ALA A 53 5.08 15.50 7.53
C ALA A 53 4.15 14.35 7.94
N LEU A 54 4.11 14.03 9.21
CA LEU A 54 3.24 12.99 9.77
C LEU A 54 1.96 13.61 10.31
N ASP A 55 0.84 12.94 10.07
CA ASP A 55 -0.47 13.34 10.56
C ASP A 55 -0.69 12.88 12.02
N GLY A 56 -1.35 13.72 12.82
CA GLY A 56 -1.76 13.38 14.19
C GLY A 56 -0.64 13.22 15.22
N VAL A 57 0.60 13.63 14.91
CA VAL A 57 1.75 13.53 15.84
C VAL A 57 2.07 14.83 16.56
N ASP A 58 1.39 15.93 16.23
CA ASP A 58 1.58 17.22 16.89
C ASP A 58 1.23 17.10 18.38
N GLY A 59 2.22 17.34 19.24
CA GLY A 59 2.05 17.25 20.70
C GLY A 59 2.21 15.84 21.29
N ALA A 60 2.52 14.81 20.48
CA ALA A 60 2.97 13.52 20.98
C ALA A 60 4.40 13.68 21.52
N GLY A 61 4.53 13.79 22.84
CA GLY A 61 5.78 14.15 23.53
C GLY A 61 7.02 13.41 23.04
N GLY A 62 7.84 14.09 22.25
CA GLY A 62 9.14 13.61 21.76
C GLY A 62 9.22 13.28 20.27
N LEU A 63 8.10 13.20 19.54
CA LEU A 63 8.13 12.98 18.08
C LEU A 63 8.19 14.31 17.31
N GLN A 64 9.01 14.32 16.26
CA GLN A 64 8.99 15.40 15.28
C GLN A 64 7.74 15.23 14.40
N SER A 65 7.06 16.33 14.08
CA SER A 65 5.96 16.29 13.12
C SER A 65 6.42 16.20 11.68
N HIS A 66 7.71 16.43 11.42
CA HIS A 66 8.31 16.31 10.10
C HIS A 66 9.72 15.71 10.13
N TYR A 67 10.05 14.96 9.08
CA TYR A 67 11.36 14.34 8.89
C TYR A 67 11.90 14.66 7.50
N SER A 68 13.18 14.99 7.41
CA SER A 68 13.86 15.17 6.12
C SER A 68 14.75 13.97 5.85
N LEU A 69 14.51 13.30 4.73
CA LEU A 69 15.19 12.07 4.34
C LEU A 69 16.00 12.29 3.05
N PRO A 70 17.17 11.65 2.91
CA PRO A 70 17.86 11.53 1.64
C PRO A 70 16.95 10.89 0.58
N PRO A 71 17.00 11.32 -0.69
CA PRO A 71 16.09 10.83 -1.72
C PRO A 71 16.26 9.34 -2.02
N THR A 72 17.44 8.77 -1.73
CA THR A 72 17.76 7.35 -1.92
C THR A 72 17.43 6.48 -0.71
N GLN A 73 17.06 7.07 0.44
CA GLN A 73 16.69 6.31 1.62
C GLN A 73 15.34 5.61 1.38
N ASN A 74 15.27 4.32 1.73
CA ASN A 74 14.01 3.60 1.69
C ASN A 74 13.10 4.02 2.85
N VAL A 75 11.83 4.24 2.51
CA VAL A 75 10.72 4.22 3.45
C VAL A 75 9.83 3.03 3.13
N TYR A 76 9.11 2.54 4.13
CA TYR A 76 8.27 1.36 4.02
C TYR A 76 6.82 1.81 4.11
N VAL A 77 6.12 1.76 2.98
CA VAL A 77 4.74 2.25 2.87
C VAL A 77 3.80 1.05 2.93
N GLN A 78 2.83 1.08 3.83
CA GLN A 78 1.77 0.09 3.82
C GLN A 78 0.89 0.31 2.59
N PRO A 79 0.67 -0.74 1.77
CA PRO A 79 -0.26 -0.65 0.67
C PRO A 79 -1.68 -0.46 1.20
N ASP A 80 -2.50 0.30 0.48
CA ASP A 80 -3.91 0.44 0.82
C ASP A 80 -4.62 -0.92 0.67
N MET A 81 -4.94 -1.53 1.80
CA MET A 81 -5.57 -2.85 1.87
C MET A 81 -7.01 -2.81 1.33
N LEU A 82 -7.71 -1.67 1.42
CA LEU A 82 -9.08 -1.53 0.93
C LEU A 82 -9.12 -1.60 -0.60
N THR A 83 -8.25 -0.82 -1.25
CA THR A 83 -8.14 -0.82 -2.72
C THR A 83 -7.75 -2.19 -3.29
N ASN A 84 -6.85 -2.93 -2.62
CA ASN A 84 -6.46 -4.29 -3.04
C ASN A 84 -7.53 -5.36 -2.77
N THR A 85 -8.36 -5.15 -1.75
CA THR A 85 -9.48 -6.05 -1.46
C THR A 85 -10.57 -5.89 -2.52
N GLU A 86 -10.84 -4.66 -2.99
CA GLU A 86 -11.81 -4.42 -4.07
C GLU A 86 -11.42 -5.08 -5.41
N SER A 87 -10.15 -5.03 -5.80
CA SER A 87 -9.68 -5.68 -7.03
C SER A 87 -9.79 -7.20 -6.93
N THR A 88 -9.38 -7.78 -5.81
CA THR A 88 -9.48 -9.24 -5.56
C THR A 88 -10.94 -9.70 -5.57
N ILE A 89 -11.84 -8.94 -4.97
CA ILE A 89 -13.28 -9.22 -4.98
C ILE A 89 -13.82 -9.14 -6.41
N LYS A 90 -13.49 -8.09 -7.18
CA LYS A 90 -13.93 -7.96 -8.59
C LYS A 90 -13.46 -9.12 -9.46
N ASP A 91 -12.22 -9.57 -9.29
CA ASP A 91 -11.67 -10.71 -10.03
C ASP A 91 -12.37 -12.03 -9.67
N LEU A 92 -12.70 -12.24 -8.39
CA LEU A 92 -13.48 -13.39 -7.95
C LEU A 92 -14.90 -13.36 -8.52
N PHE A 93 -15.57 -12.21 -8.51
CA PHE A 93 -16.90 -12.04 -9.10
C PHE A 93 -16.90 -12.27 -10.62
N GLY A 94 -15.89 -11.77 -11.33
CA GLY A 94 -15.72 -12.00 -12.77
C GLY A 94 -15.61 -13.48 -13.11
N LYS A 95 -14.78 -14.22 -12.38
CA LYS A 95 -14.61 -15.69 -12.56
C LYS A 95 -15.89 -16.46 -12.27
N VAL A 96 -16.67 -16.06 -11.25
CA VAL A 96 -17.96 -16.68 -10.95
C VAL A 96 -18.97 -16.44 -12.06
N GLN A 97 -19.04 -15.23 -12.61
CA GLN A 97 -19.92 -14.90 -13.74
C GLN A 97 -19.55 -15.66 -15.02
N GLU A 98 -18.25 -15.81 -15.30
CA GLU A 98 -17.74 -16.56 -16.44
C GLU A 98 -18.13 -18.05 -16.34
N ASN A 99 -17.97 -18.67 -15.17
CA ASN A 99 -18.37 -20.06 -14.93
C ASN A 99 -19.89 -20.27 -15.04
N LEU A 100 -20.70 -19.31 -14.58
CA LEU A 100 -22.16 -19.37 -14.67
C LEU A 100 -22.67 -19.17 -16.10
N ARG A 101 -21.98 -18.38 -16.94
CA ARG A 101 -22.30 -18.21 -18.37
C ARG A 101 -21.79 -19.37 -19.23
N GLY A 102 -20.68 -20.00 -18.89
CA GLY A 102 -20.09 -21.12 -19.62
C GLY A 102 -20.73 -22.49 -19.36
N GLY A 103 -21.46 -22.65 -18.24
CA GLY A 103 -22.12 -23.93 -17.87
C GLY A 103 -23.48 -24.19 -18.52
N GLY A 104 -23.96 -23.29 -19.37
CA GLY A 104 -25.35 -23.25 -19.83
C GLY A 104 -25.63 -23.73 -21.25
N HIS A 105 -24.94 -24.74 -21.81
CA HIS A 105 -25.42 -25.46 -23.01
C HIS A 105 -24.77 -26.84 -23.17
N LYS A 106 -25.23 -27.84 -22.41
CA LYS A 106 -25.42 -29.21 -22.91
C LYS A 106 -26.32 -30.02 -21.96
N GLY A 107 -27.57 -29.57 -21.84
CA GLY A 107 -28.66 -30.43 -21.40
C GLY A 107 -28.96 -31.44 -22.50
N ASP A 108 -28.53 -32.67 -22.26
CA ASP A 108 -29.36 -33.89 -22.29
C ASP A 108 -30.40 -34.05 -23.42
N GLN A 109 -30.16 -35.04 -24.30
CA GLN A 109 -31.22 -35.74 -25.05
C GLN A 109 -30.78 -37.18 -25.34
N ARG A 110 -31.17 -38.11 -24.46
CA ARG A 110 -31.61 -39.49 -24.79
C ARG A 110 -32.86 -39.75 -23.95
N PRO A 111 -33.94 -40.36 -24.49
CA PRO A 111 -33.92 -41.80 -24.74
C PRO A 111 -34.70 -42.30 -26.00
N ASP A 112 -34.28 -43.49 -26.43
CA ASP A 112 -34.96 -44.65 -27.07
C ASP A 112 -36.03 -44.55 -28.19
N VAL A 113 -35.65 -45.21 -29.31
CA VAL A 113 -36.32 -46.28 -30.11
C VAL A 113 -37.74 -46.06 -30.70
N PRO A 114 -37.93 -46.46 -31.98
CA PRO A 114 -38.75 -47.64 -32.27
C PRO A 114 -38.02 -48.72 -33.09
#